data_AF-A0A9E4R2W0-F1
#
_entry.id   AF-A0A9E4R2W0-F1
#
_cell.length_a   1.000
_cell.length_b   1.000
_cell.length_c   1.000
_cell.angle_alpha   90.00
_cell.angle_beta   90.00
_cell.angle_gamma   90.00
#
_symmetry.space_group_name_H-M   'P 1'
#
loop_
_entity.id
_entity.type
_entity.pdbx_description
1 polymer ?
#
loop_
_entity_poly.entity_id
_entity_poly.type
_entity_poly.pdbx_seq_one_letter_code
_entity_poly.pdbx_strand_id
1 'polypeptide(L)'
;FGAGGVMVEVYNDVALRLCPIDESDAREMMAEVKGARLLEGFRGRPAADVDALAETLVQISYLGAQLEGSLAELDINPLMVLPVGQGVKAADAVAVFRE
;
A
#
# COMPACT_ATOMS: atom_id res chain seq x y z
N PHE A 1 -2.51 -4.83 0.50
CA PHE A 1 -1.42 -4.04 1.14
C PHE A 1 -0.78 -4.89 2.23
N GLY A 2 0.53 -4.79 2.41
CA GLY A 2 1.27 -5.47 3.47
C GLY A 2 2.51 -4.64 3.82
N ALA A 3 3.08 -4.87 5.00
CA ALA A 3 4.34 -4.22 5.36
C ALA A 3 5.49 -4.74 4.46
N GLY A 4 6.54 -3.94 4.26
CA GLY A 4 7.72 -4.36 3.47
C GLY A 4 8.79 -5.05 4.33
N GLY A 5 9.58 -5.95 3.73
CA GLY A 5 10.79 -6.55 4.31
C GLY A 5 10.64 -8.00 4.79
N VAL A 6 11.77 -8.61 5.19
CA VAL A 6 11.93 -10.06 5.49
C VAL A 6 10.93 -10.60 6.52
N MET A 7 10.41 -9.75 7.42
CA MET A 7 9.44 -10.16 8.42
C MET A 7 8.04 -10.45 7.85
N VAL A 8 7.70 -9.94 6.66
CA VAL A 8 6.35 -10.09 6.09
C VAL A 8 6.13 -11.45 5.45
N GLU A 9 7.15 -12.01 4.80
CA GLU A 9 7.10 -13.37 4.23
C GLU A 9 6.85 -14.43 5.30
N VAL A 10 7.22 -14.17 6.56
CA VAL A 10 7.07 -15.11 7.68
C VAL A 10 5.70 -15.03 8.36
N TYR A 11 5.03 -13.87 8.32
CA TYR A 11 3.84 -13.62 9.16
C TYR A 11 2.51 -13.41 8.42
N ASN A 12 2.46 -13.46 7.07
CA ASN A 12 1.24 -13.21 6.28
C ASN A 12 0.51 -11.92 6.74
N ASP A 13 1.27 -10.85 6.99
CA ASP A 13 0.75 -9.59 7.53
C ASP A 13 0.22 -8.70 6.40
N VAL A 14 -0.96 -9.06 5.88
CA VAL A 14 -1.59 -8.43 4.73
C VAL A 14 -3.07 -8.13 4.97
N ALA A 15 -3.55 -7.04 4.37
CA ALA A 15 -4.96 -6.70 4.28
C ALA A 15 -5.41 -6.71 2.82
N LEU A 16 -6.59 -7.30 2.58
CA LEU A 16 -7.21 -7.45 1.26
C LEU A 16 -8.59 -6.79 1.26
N ARG A 17 -8.95 -6.17 0.13
CA ARG A 17 -10.25 -5.59 -0.17
C ARG A 17 -10.55 -5.77 -1.66
N LEU A 18 -11.84 -5.70 -2.02
CA LEU A 18 -12.25 -5.61 -3.41
C LEU A 18 -12.15 -4.14 -3.87
N CYS A 19 -11.64 -3.92 -5.08
CA CYS A 19 -11.56 -2.59 -5.66
C CYS A 19 -12.90 -2.18 -6.31
N PRO A 20 -13.17 -0.86 -6.43
CA PRO A 20 -12.42 0.24 -5.84
C PRO A 20 -12.68 0.35 -4.32
N ILE A 21 -11.72 0.92 -3.60
CA ILE A 21 -11.83 1.21 -2.17
C ILE A 21 -11.93 2.72 -1.94
N ASP A 22 -12.46 3.13 -0.77
CA ASP A 22 -12.41 4.52 -0.33
C ASP A 22 -11.32 4.78 0.73
N GLU A 23 -11.25 6.03 1.23
CA GLU A 23 -10.26 6.42 2.24
C GLU A 23 -10.47 5.66 3.57
N SER A 24 -11.72 5.38 3.94
CA SER A 24 -12.05 4.64 5.17
C SER A 24 -11.54 3.21 5.06
N ASP A 25 -11.81 2.55 3.94
CA ASP A 25 -11.29 1.21 3.64
C ASP A 25 -9.76 1.19 3.71
N ALA A 26 -9.09 2.17 3.10
CA ALA A 26 -7.62 2.25 3.10
C ALA A 26 -7.07 2.39 4.52
N ARG A 27 -7.70 3.22 5.37
CA ARG A 27 -7.30 3.38 6.78
C ARG A 27 -7.54 2.11 7.61
N GLU A 28 -8.64 1.40 7.38
CA GLU A 28 -8.91 0.11 8.01
C GLU A 28 -7.88 -0.95 7.59
N MET A 29 -7.57 -1.04 6.28
CA MET A 29 -6.53 -1.94 5.76
C MET A 29 -5.18 -1.69 6.41
N MET A 30 -4.79 -0.42 6.61
CA MET A 30 -3.55 -0.08 7.30
C MET A 30 -3.59 -0.52 8.78
N ALA A 31 -4.72 -0.37 9.47
CA ALA A 31 -4.86 -0.79 10.87
C ALA A 31 -4.80 -2.32 11.06
N GLU A 32 -5.22 -3.10 10.05
CA GLU A 32 -5.15 -4.56 10.04
C GLU A 32 -3.71 -5.11 9.92
N VAL A 33 -2.81 -4.37 9.27
CA VAL A 33 -1.41 -4.76 9.06
C VAL A 33 -0.59 -4.37 10.29
N LYS A 34 -0.08 -5.36 11.03
CA LYS A 34 0.68 -5.17 12.27
C LYS A 34 1.92 -4.30 12.06
N GLY A 35 2.59 -4.46 10.93
CA GLY A 35 3.76 -3.67 10.55
C GLY A 35 3.46 -2.19 10.30
N ALA A 36 2.20 -1.81 10.07
CA ALA A 36 1.79 -0.42 9.86
C ALA A 36 2.01 0.45 11.11
N ARG A 37 2.13 -0.14 12.31
CA ARG A 37 2.53 0.60 13.53
C ARG A 37 3.88 1.31 13.41
N LEU A 38 4.76 0.84 12.51
CA LEU A 38 6.03 1.50 12.25
C LEU A 38 5.88 2.82 11.49
N LEU A 39 4.72 3.05 10.86
CA LEU A 39 4.39 4.31 10.18
C LEU A 39 4.18 5.45 11.16
N GLU A 40 3.85 5.18 12.43
CA GLU A 40 3.70 6.21 13.47
C GLU A 40 5.05 6.79 13.94
N GLY A 41 6.17 6.23 13.45
CA GLY A 41 7.53 6.58 13.86
C GLY A 41 8.07 5.61 14.92
N PHE A 42 9.35 5.27 14.82
CA PHE A 42 9.99 4.32 15.73
C PHE A 42 11.49 4.63 15.89
N ARG A 43 11.99 4.62 17.14
CA ARG A 43 13.41 4.79 17.49
C ARG A 43 14.11 5.94 16.75
N GLY A 44 13.56 7.15 16.85
CA GLY A 44 14.14 8.36 16.25
C GLY A 44 13.87 8.53 14.75
N ARG A 45 13.13 7.62 14.12
CA ARG A 45 12.57 7.85 12.78
C ARG A 45 11.32 8.72 12.87
N PRO A 46 11.14 9.71 11.99
CA PRO A 46 9.93 10.50 11.93
C PRO A 46 8.72 9.63 11.55
N ALA A 47 7.52 10.11 11.88
CA ALA A 47 6.28 9.52 11.39
C ALA A 47 6.23 9.58 9.85
N ALA A 48 5.67 8.54 9.25
CA ALA A 48 5.47 8.41 7.82
C ALA A 48 4.19 9.15 7.37
N ASP A 49 4.13 9.48 6.09
CA ASP A 49 3.00 10.16 5.46
C ASP A 49 1.82 9.20 5.20
N VAL A 50 1.09 8.89 6.27
CA VAL A 50 -0.03 7.93 6.25
C VAL A 50 -1.18 8.41 5.37
N ASP A 51 -1.42 9.72 5.32
CA ASP A 51 -2.49 10.28 4.49
C ASP A 51 -2.15 10.12 3.00
N ALA A 52 -0.90 10.36 2.61
CA ALA A 52 -0.45 10.09 1.24
C ALA A 52 -0.49 8.58 0.90
N LEU A 53 -0.24 7.69 1.86
CA LEU A 53 -0.41 6.25 1.65
C LEU A 53 -1.88 5.89 1.42
N ALA A 54 -2.81 6.42 2.23
CA ALA A 54 -4.24 6.19 2.05
C ALA A 54 -4.70 6.64 0.66
N GLU A 55 -4.33 7.85 0.25
CA GLU A 55 -4.64 8.39 -1.07
C GLU A 55 -4.05 7.50 -2.18
N THR A 56 -2.80 7.06 -2.04
CA THR A 56 -2.14 6.17 -3.00
C THR A 56 -2.89 4.84 -3.16
N LEU A 57 -3.31 4.21 -2.06
CA LEU A 57 -4.08 2.96 -2.08
C LEU A 57 -5.42 3.14 -2.79
N VAL A 58 -6.13 4.23 -2.51
CA VAL A 58 -7.39 4.57 -3.19
C VAL A 58 -7.16 4.74 -4.69
N GLN A 59 -6.17 5.54 -5.11
CA GLN A 59 -5.88 5.77 -6.52
C GLN A 59 -5.49 4.49 -7.27
N ILE A 60 -4.68 3.61 -6.66
CA ILE A 60 -4.34 2.30 -7.24
C ILE A 60 -5.58 1.43 -7.39
N SER A 61 -6.49 1.44 -6.41
CA SER A 61 -7.74 0.66 -6.50
C SER A 61 -8.61 1.12 -7.66
N TYR A 62 -8.71 2.43 -7.88
CA TYR A 62 -9.42 3.00 -9.02
C TYR A 62 -8.74 2.66 -10.34
N LEU A 63 -7.41 2.71 -10.42
CA LEU A 63 -6.66 2.28 -11.60
C LEU A 63 -6.98 0.82 -11.95
N GLY A 64 -6.96 -0.07 -10.96
CA GLY A 64 -7.31 -1.48 -11.15
C GLY A 64 -8.73 -1.68 -11.66
N ALA A 65 -9.70 -0.96 -11.07
CA ALA A 65 -11.10 -1.00 -11.50
C ALA A 65 -11.30 -0.43 -12.92
N GLN A 66 -10.58 0.63 -13.28
CA GLN A 66 -10.65 1.24 -14.62
C GLN A 66 -10.04 0.37 -15.72
N LEU A 67 -9.07 -0.47 -15.37
CA LEU A 67 -8.42 -1.42 -16.26
C LEU A 67 -9.00 -2.84 -16.16
N GLU A 68 -10.19 -2.99 -15.59
CA GLU A 68 -10.87 -4.27 -15.47
C GLU A 68 -10.98 -4.95 -16.84
N GLY A 69 -10.62 -6.24 -16.89
CA GLY A 69 -10.61 -7.02 -18.13
C GLY A 69 -9.33 -6.91 -18.95
N SER A 70 -8.43 -5.95 -18.66
CA SER A 70 -7.12 -5.82 -19.31
C SER A 70 -5.95 -6.03 -18.35
N LEU A 71 -5.98 -5.42 -17.17
CA LEU A 71 -4.97 -5.63 -16.15
C LEU A 71 -5.27 -6.94 -15.39
N ALA A 72 -4.33 -7.89 -15.41
CA ALA A 72 -4.44 -9.14 -14.66
C ALA A 72 -3.90 -8.98 -13.23
N GLU A 73 -2.76 -8.30 -13.10
CA GLU A 73 -2.05 -8.13 -11.84
C GLU A 73 -1.24 -6.82 -11.86
N LEU A 74 -1.18 -6.15 -10.71
CA LEU A 74 -0.26 -5.04 -10.44
C LEU A 74 0.33 -5.27 -9.05
N ASP A 75 1.64 -5.46 -9.02
CA ASP A 75 2.42 -5.52 -7.79
C ASP A 75 3.34 -4.30 -7.71
N ILE A 76 3.35 -3.63 -6.56
CA ILE A 76 4.20 -2.46 -6.31
C ILE A 76 5.01 -2.75 -5.06
N ASN A 77 6.26 -3.15 -5.26
CA ASN A 77 7.15 -3.53 -4.18
C ASN A 77 8.61 -3.26 -4.56
N PRO A 78 9.35 -2.42 -3.83
CA PRO A 78 8.93 -1.74 -2.59
C PRO A 78 8.16 -0.43 -2.85
N LEU A 79 7.12 -0.22 -2.05
CA LEU A 79 6.42 1.05 -1.90
C LEU A 79 6.90 1.74 -0.61
N MET A 80 7.63 2.85 -0.75
CA MET A 80 8.20 3.59 0.37
C MET A 80 7.26 4.72 0.80
N VAL A 81 6.85 4.70 2.07
CA VAL A 81 6.16 5.85 2.69
C VAL A 81 7.21 6.74 3.34
N LEU A 82 7.34 7.96 2.85
CA LEU A 82 8.33 8.94 3.33
C LEU A 82 7.81 9.67 4.57
N PRO A 83 8.63 10.50 5.25
CA PRO A 83 8.15 11.29 6.38
C PRO A 83 6.96 12.17 6.01
N VAL A 84 6.12 12.52 7.00
CA VAL A 84 4.95 13.40 6.82
C VAL A 84 5.27 14.62 5.93
N GLY A 85 4.44 14.83 4.90
CA GLY A 85 4.57 15.91 3.92
C GLY A 85 5.50 15.59 2.75
N GLN A 86 6.08 14.39 2.69
CA GLN A 86 6.97 13.95 1.59
C GLN A 86 6.34 12.87 0.72
N GLY A 87 5.16 12.36 1.08
CA GLY A 87 4.38 11.44 0.26
C GLY A 87 4.91 10.01 0.18
N VAL A 88 4.61 9.36 -0.94
CA VAL A 88 4.89 7.94 -1.20
C VAL A 88 5.70 7.80 -2.49
N LYS A 89 6.63 6.84 -2.53
CA LYS A 89 7.42 6.51 -3.73
C LYS A 89 7.43 5.01 -3.99
N ALA A 90 6.98 4.60 -5.17
CA ALA A 90 7.24 3.27 -5.69
C ALA A 90 8.70 3.22 -6.22
N ALA A 91 9.49 2.27 -5.75
CA ALA A 91 10.83 2.05 -6.32
C ALA A 91 10.79 1.11 -7.53
N ASP A 92 9.85 0.16 -7.52
CA ASP A 92 9.64 -0.84 -8.56
C ASP A 92 8.16 -1.23 -8.62
N ALA A 93 7.72 -1.69 -9.78
CA ALA A 93 6.36 -2.20 -10.01
C ALA A 93 6.32 -3.16 -11.20
N VAL A 94 5.55 -4.23 -11.06
CA VAL A 94 5.28 -5.20 -12.13
C VAL A 94 3.80 -5.17 -12.46
N ALA A 95 3.47 -4.97 -13.74
CA ALA A 95 2.12 -5.02 -14.25
C ALA A 95 1.99 -6.13 -15.30
N VAL A 96 1.05 -7.04 -15.10
CA VAL A 96 0.74 -8.12 -16.03
C VAL A 96 -0.61 -7.83 -16.67
N PHE A 97 -0.64 -7.82 -18.00
CA PHE A 97 -1.86 -7.61 -18.78
C PHE A 97 -2.34 -8.94 -19.36
N ARG A 98 -3.66 -9.07 -19.49
CA ARG A 98 -4.30 -10.19 -20.19
C ARG A 98 -3.99 -10.09 -21.68
N GLU A 99 -3.79 -11.25 -22.31
CA GLU A 99 -3.70 -11.37 -23.78
C GLU A 99 -5.07 -11.14 -24.45
#